data_AF-A0A8B8RVG2-F1
#
_entry.id   AF-A0A8B8RVG2-F1
#
_cell.length_a   1.000
_cell.length_b   1.000
_cell.length_c   1.000
_cell.angle_alpha   90.00
_cell.angle_beta   90.00
_cell.angle_gamma   90.00
#
_symmetry.space_group_name_H-M   'P 1'
#
loop_
_entity.id
_entity.type
_entity.pdbx_description
1 polymer ?
#
loop_
_entity_poly.entity_id
_entity_poly.type
_entity_poly.pdbx_seq_one_letter_code
_entity_poly.pdbx_strand_id
1 'polypeptide(L)'
;MAGARRGAWRGRRRRLAGGGQGRAMALLLYLGLTAALARGCLHCHGNFSEKFSFYRHHVNLKSWWVGDIPVSGSLLTDWSQDTMKELHLAIPAEITREKLNQVANAVYKKMDQLYQGKMYFPGYFPNELRAIFREQVHLIQNAIIESYINCQRHCGVFQYETIACTNCTDSHVICFGYNCESPVQWETAVQGLLQYMNMWHKQDTNTRTTPAFLVSPSFMCLGRPHLANLTLEKASECLMQH
;
A
#
# COMPACT_ATOMS: atom_id res chain seq x y z
N MET A 1 59.50 57.57 -20.00
CA MET A 1 58.90 57.58 -18.64
C MET A 1 57.39 57.63 -18.84
N ALA A 2 56.77 56.46 -19.00
CA ALA A 2 56.03 55.70 -17.96
C ALA A 2 54.63 56.30 -17.75
N GLY A 3 53.49 55.66 -18.01
CA GLY A 3 53.11 54.34 -18.55
C GLY A 3 51.61 54.40 -18.87
N ALA A 4 51.14 53.84 -20.01
CA ALA A 4 50.34 52.60 -20.09
C ALA A 4 49.01 52.62 -19.27
N ARG A 5 47.79 52.35 -19.78
CA ARG A 5 47.32 51.62 -20.96
C ARG A 5 45.84 51.96 -21.29
N ARG A 6 45.57 51.81 -22.59
CA ARG A 6 44.35 51.76 -23.43
C ARG A 6 43.10 51.11 -22.81
N GLY A 7 41.93 51.49 -23.34
CA GLY A 7 40.77 50.60 -23.38
C GLY A 7 39.45 51.30 -23.71
N ALA A 8 38.84 50.93 -24.83
CA ALA A 8 37.73 51.60 -25.48
C ALA A 8 36.35 50.91 -25.24
N TRP A 9 35.29 51.74 -25.29
CA TRP A 9 33.97 51.50 -25.90
C TRP A 9 32.84 50.70 -25.20
N ARG A 10 31.73 51.45 -25.04
CA ARG A 10 30.30 51.17 -25.32
C ARG A 10 29.43 50.30 -24.40
N GLY A 11 28.26 50.89 -24.11
CA GLY A 11 26.96 50.22 -23.94
C GLY A 11 26.44 50.22 -22.49
N ARG A 12 25.16 50.28 -22.15
CA ARG A 12 23.89 50.68 -22.80
C ARG A 12 22.87 50.70 -21.63
N ARG A 13 21.89 51.63 -21.69
CA ARG A 13 20.78 51.81 -20.74
C ARG A 13 19.98 50.51 -20.47
N ARG A 14 19.36 50.38 -19.28
CA ARG A 14 17.89 50.47 -19.07
C ARG A 14 17.46 50.34 -17.60
N ARG A 15 16.31 50.97 -17.32
CA ARG A 15 15.65 51.20 -16.03
C ARG A 15 14.73 50.03 -15.61
N LEU A 16 14.58 49.90 -14.28
CA LEU A 16 13.38 49.75 -13.44
C LEU A 16 12.14 49.00 -13.97
N ALA A 17 11.64 48.03 -13.19
CA ALA A 17 10.47 48.17 -12.28
C ALA A 17 9.64 46.88 -12.12
N GLY A 18 9.33 46.52 -10.87
CA GLY A 18 7.99 46.09 -10.41
C GLY A 18 7.53 44.64 -10.62
N GLY A 19 7.01 44.02 -9.55
CA GLY A 19 5.99 42.95 -9.66
C GLY A 19 6.30 41.58 -9.02
N GLY A 20 6.91 41.52 -7.84
CA GLY A 20 7.29 40.27 -7.15
C GLY A 20 6.26 39.67 -6.20
N GLN A 21 4.95 39.82 -6.43
CA GLN A 21 3.91 39.40 -5.45
C GLN A 21 2.89 38.37 -5.99
N GLY A 22 3.04 37.92 -7.24
CA GLY A 22 2.19 36.86 -7.83
C GLY A 22 2.81 35.46 -7.87
N ARG A 23 4.13 35.33 -7.60
CA ARG A 23 4.85 34.05 -7.72
C ARG A 23 4.86 33.20 -6.45
N ALA A 24 4.69 33.82 -5.27
CA ALA A 24 4.67 33.08 -4.00
C ALA A 24 3.35 32.32 -3.77
N MET A 25 2.22 32.84 -4.25
CA MET A 25 0.92 32.16 -4.11
C MET A 25 0.70 31.05 -5.14
N ALA A 26 1.37 31.07 -6.29
CA ALA A 26 1.29 29.99 -7.27
C ALA A 26 2.08 28.74 -6.83
N LEU A 27 3.13 28.91 -6.02
CA LEU A 27 3.93 27.80 -5.47
C LEU A 27 3.23 27.09 -4.30
N LEU A 28 2.32 27.77 -3.58
CA LEU A 28 1.56 27.16 -2.48
C LEU A 28 0.39 26.28 -2.96
N LEU A 29 -0.14 26.53 -4.16
CA LEU A 29 -1.26 25.76 -4.72
C LEU A 29 -0.83 24.43 -5.35
N TYR A 30 0.45 24.25 -5.69
CA TYR A 30 0.96 22.99 -6.28
C TYR A 30 1.41 21.94 -5.25
N LEU A 31 1.52 22.31 -3.97
CA LEU A 31 1.82 21.37 -2.88
C LEU A 31 0.57 20.68 -2.31
N GLY A 32 -0.63 21.01 -2.82
CA GLY A 32 -1.88 20.32 -2.53
C GLY A 32 -2.03 18.98 -3.26
N LEU A 33 -0.93 18.32 -3.65
CA LEU A 33 -0.97 16.90 -3.99
C LEU A 33 -1.41 16.19 -2.73
N THR A 34 -2.65 15.72 -2.74
CA THR A 34 -3.24 14.87 -1.71
C THR A 34 -2.22 13.81 -1.36
N ALA A 35 -1.51 13.97 -0.25
CA ALA A 35 -0.93 12.83 0.42
C ALA A 35 -2.13 11.91 0.63
N ALA A 36 -2.18 10.80 -0.08
CA ALA A 36 -3.15 9.77 0.21
C ALA A 36 -2.85 9.37 1.65
N LEU A 37 -3.60 9.96 2.60
CA LEU A 37 -3.44 9.69 4.01
C LEU A 37 -3.60 8.20 4.12
N ALA A 38 -2.52 7.50 4.45
CA ALA A 38 -2.50 6.05 4.44
C ALA A 38 -3.62 5.59 5.37
N ARG A 39 -4.70 5.06 4.79
CA ARG A 39 -5.97 4.84 5.50
C ARG A 39 -5.89 3.60 6.39
N GLY A 40 -5.01 2.65 6.12
CA GLY A 40 -4.99 1.40 6.87
C GLY A 40 -6.10 0.47 6.40
N CYS A 41 -5.82 -0.83 6.33
CA CYS A 41 -6.76 -1.78 5.73
C CYS A 41 -8.12 -1.75 6.41
N LEU A 42 -8.16 -1.68 7.76
CA LEU A 42 -9.42 -1.65 8.50
C LEU A 42 -10.30 -0.42 8.16
N HIS A 43 -9.70 0.71 7.80
CA HIS A 43 -10.45 1.91 7.40
C HIS A 43 -11.25 1.71 6.12
N CYS A 44 -10.82 0.78 5.26
CA CYS A 44 -11.53 0.45 4.03
C CYS A 44 -12.79 -0.39 4.28
N HIS A 45 -13.01 -0.88 5.50
CA HIS A 45 -14.23 -1.59 5.84
C HIS A 45 -15.41 -0.61 6.00
N GLY A 46 -16.57 -0.95 5.40
CA GLY A 46 -17.70 -0.03 5.28
C GLY A 46 -18.23 0.54 6.62
N ASN A 47 -18.13 -0.24 7.71
CA ASN A 47 -18.61 0.18 9.03
C ASN A 47 -17.54 0.89 9.87
N PHE A 48 -16.32 1.08 9.36
CA PHE A 48 -15.22 1.65 10.14
C PHE A 48 -15.56 3.05 10.66
N SER A 49 -16.04 3.93 9.78
CA SER A 49 -16.36 5.31 10.12
C SER A 49 -17.37 5.38 11.26
N GLU A 50 -18.47 4.63 11.17
CA GLU A 50 -19.53 4.57 12.18
C GLU A 50 -19.01 4.03 13.52
N LYS A 51 -18.35 2.86 13.50
CA LYS A 51 -17.83 2.21 14.71
C LYS A 51 -16.78 3.07 15.42
N PHE A 52 -15.80 3.60 14.69
CA PHE A 52 -14.75 4.42 15.30
C PHE A 52 -15.24 5.81 15.70
N SER A 53 -16.25 6.36 15.03
CA SER A 53 -16.93 7.57 15.50
C SER A 53 -17.59 7.32 16.86
N PHE A 54 -18.32 6.20 17.00
CA PHE A 54 -18.91 5.79 18.26
C PHE A 54 -17.85 5.65 19.37
N TYR A 55 -16.76 4.91 19.12
CA TYR A 55 -15.69 4.71 20.11
C TYR A 55 -15.08 6.04 20.57
N ARG A 56 -14.68 6.90 19.63
CA ARG A 56 -14.10 8.22 19.95
C ARG A 56 -15.06 9.09 20.78
N HIS A 57 -16.35 9.11 20.43
CA HIS A 57 -17.34 9.92 21.14
C HIS A 57 -17.50 9.49 22.60
N HIS A 58 -17.32 8.20 22.90
CA HIS A 58 -17.46 7.62 24.23
C HIS A 58 -16.17 7.69 25.07
N VAL A 59 -15.06 8.17 24.50
CA VAL A 59 -13.84 8.54 25.23
C VAL A 59 -13.86 10.06 25.44
N ASN A 60 -14.48 10.50 26.54
CA ASN A 60 -14.62 11.91 26.86
C ASN A 60 -14.45 12.16 28.37
N LEU A 61 -14.44 13.43 28.78
CA LEU A 61 -14.23 13.85 30.17
C LEU A 61 -15.24 13.26 31.18
N LYS A 62 -16.41 12.78 30.74
CA LYS A 62 -17.42 12.13 31.59
C LYS A 62 -17.19 10.61 31.71
N SER A 63 -16.29 10.04 30.93
CA SER A 63 -15.98 8.60 30.91
C SER A 63 -14.93 8.24 31.95
N TRP A 64 -15.32 8.30 33.23
CA TRP A 64 -14.44 8.03 34.37
C TRP A 64 -13.65 6.71 34.24
N TRP A 65 -14.27 5.66 33.69
CA TRP A 65 -13.73 4.32 33.50
C TRP A 65 -12.55 4.22 32.50
N VAL A 66 -12.34 5.22 31.65
CA VAL A 66 -11.23 5.24 30.68
C VAL A 66 -9.87 5.48 31.36
N GLY A 67 -9.85 6.23 32.47
CA GLY A 67 -8.63 6.67 33.12
C GLY A 67 -7.89 7.74 32.30
N ASP A 68 -7.00 7.31 31.40
CA ASP A 68 -6.18 8.20 30.57
C ASP A 68 -6.88 8.53 29.24
N ILE A 69 -7.73 9.56 29.28
CA ILE A 69 -8.52 10.02 28.13
C ILE A 69 -7.63 10.56 27.00
N PRO A 70 -6.64 11.44 27.23
CA PRO A 70 -5.78 11.95 26.16
C PRO A 70 -5.08 10.83 25.37
N VAL A 71 -4.49 9.86 26.05
CA VAL A 71 -3.80 8.74 25.39
C VAL A 71 -4.79 7.89 24.60
N SER A 72 -5.93 7.56 25.20
CA SER A 72 -6.95 6.74 24.55
C SER A 72 -7.55 7.43 23.33
N GLY A 73 -7.77 8.74 23.41
CA GLY A 73 -8.28 9.56 22.31
C GLY A 73 -7.31 9.62 21.12
N SER A 74 -6.00 9.79 21.38
CA SER A 74 -4.98 9.75 20.32
C SER A 74 -4.92 8.38 19.66
N LEU A 75 -4.88 7.29 20.43
CA LEU A 75 -4.87 5.92 19.88
C LEU A 75 -6.02 5.66 18.90
N LEU A 76 -7.24 6.12 19.21
CA LEU A 76 -8.42 5.95 18.35
C LEU A 76 -8.44 6.90 17.14
N THR A 77 -7.78 8.05 17.25
CA THR A 77 -7.68 9.03 16.17
C THR A 77 -6.64 8.59 15.14
N ASP A 78 -5.48 8.17 15.63
CA ASP A 78 -4.31 7.85 14.81
C ASP A 78 -4.33 6.40 14.30
N TRP A 79 -5.26 5.58 14.80
CA TRP A 79 -5.42 4.15 14.51
C TRP A 79 -5.16 3.75 13.05
N SER A 80 -5.78 4.49 12.13
CA SER A 80 -5.71 4.28 10.68
C SER A 80 -4.30 4.48 10.13
N GLN A 81 -3.67 5.60 10.51
CA GLN A 81 -2.32 5.94 10.09
C GLN A 81 -1.28 5.02 10.74
N ASP A 82 -1.44 4.74 12.02
CA ASP A 82 -0.53 3.88 12.77
C ASP A 82 -0.59 2.43 12.29
N THR A 83 -1.76 1.96 11.85
CA THR A 83 -1.87 0.64 11.19
C THR A 83 -0.91 0.54 10.01
N MET A 84 -0.88 1.55 9.14
CA MET A 84 0.00 1.53 7.97
C MET A 84 1.48 1.65 8.30
N LYS A 85 1.82 2.34 9.40
CA LYS A 85 3.20 2.39 9.90
C LYS A 85 3.65 1.00 10.36
N GLU A 86 2.81 0.30 11.11
CA GLU A 86 3.15 -0.98 11.76
C GLU A 86 3.09 -2.21 10.83
N LEU A 87 2.36 -2.13 9.71
CA LEU A 87 2.21 -3.29 8.82
C LEU A 87 3.54 -3.79 8.25
N HIS A 88 4.52 -2.92 8.00
CA HIS A 88 5.89 -3.25 7.56
C HIS A 88 5.99 -4.47 6.62
N LEU A 89 5.27 -4.45 5.51
CA LEU A 89 5.27 -5.55 4.54
C LEU A 89 6.25 -5.27 3.39
N ALA A 90 6.98 -6.32 2.96
CA ALA A 90 7.78 -6.31 1.73
C ALA A 90 6.93 -6.52 0.47
N ILE A 91 5.64 -6.81 0.62
CA ILE A 91 4.65 -7.01 -0.44
C ILE A 91 3.59 -5.90 -0.39
N PRO A 92 2.87 -5.63 -1.51
CA PRO A 92 1.80 -4.63 -1.51
C PRO A 92 0.77 -4.89 -0.40
N ALA A 93 0.39 -3.81 0.30
CA ALA A 93 -0.63 -3.87 1.34
C ALA A 93 -2.02 -3.94 0.70
N GLU A 94 -2.36 -5.11 0.18
CA GLU A 94 -3.62 -5.41 -0.51
C GLU A 94 -4.28 -6.61 0.15
N ILE A 95 -5.56 -6.46 0.52
CA ILE A 95 -6.31 -7.48 1.25
C ILE A 95 -7.59 -7.84 0.50
N THR A 96 -7.97 -9.11 0.52
CA THR A 96 -9.27 -9.52 -0.04
C THR A 96 -10.42 -8.98 0.82
N ARG A 97 -11.57 -8.73 0.20
CA ARG A 97 -12.75 -8.21 0.92
C ARG A 97 -13.22 -9.17 2.01
N GLU A 98 -13.14 -10.47 1.76
CA GLU A 98 -13.48 -11.51 2.73
C GLU A 98 -12.58 -11.43 3.98
N LYS A 99 -11.25 -11.44 3.79
CA LYS A 99 -10.30 -11.36 4.91
C LYS A 99 -10.43 -10.03 5.65
N LEU A 100 -10.66 -8.92 4.94
CA LEU A 100 -10.92 -7.61 5.56
C LEU A 100 -12.16 -7.65 6.48
N ASN A 101 -13.25 -8.28 6.04
CA ASN A 101 -14.44 -8.44 6.86
C ASN A 101 -14.16 -9.29 8.11
N GLN A 102 -13.37 -10.36 7.99
CA GLN A 102 -12.97 -11.19 9.13
C GLN A 102 -12.16 -10.40 10.16
N VAL A 103 -11.15 -9.66 9.71
CA VAL A 103 -10.35 -8.77 10.56
C VAL A 103 -11.25 -7.75 11.25
N ALA A 104 -12.13 -7.07 10.49
CA ALA A 104 -12.99 -6.02 11.01
C ALA A 104 -13.94 -6.54 12.09
N ASN A 105 -14.59 -7.68 11.85
CA ASN A 105 -15.49 -8.29 12.82
C ASN A 105 -14.76 -8.69 14.10
N ALA A 106 -13.53 -9.23 14.00
CA ALA A 106 -12.73 -9.56 15.17
C ALA A 106 -12.37 -8.31 16.00
N VAL A 107 -11.95 -7.23 15.34
CA VAL A 107 -11.61 -5.96 16.01
C VAL A 107 -12.84 -5.34 16.65
N TYR A 108 -13.95 -5.19 15.92
CA TYR A 108 -15.16 -4.58 16.45
C TYR A 108 -15.71 -5.37 17.65
N LYS A 109 -15.67 -6.70 17.61
CA LYS A 109 -16.09 -7.52 18.75
C LYS A 109 -15.28 -7.21 20.00
N LYS A 110 -13.96 -7.13 19.89
CA LYS A 110 -13.07 -6.82 21.03
C LYS A 110 -13.24 -5.39 21.52
N MET A 111 -13.40 -4.44 20.60
CA MET A 111 -13.71 -3.05 20.93
C MET A 111 -15.05 -2.95 21.67
N ASP A 112 -16.11 -3.58 21.15
CA ASP A 112 -17.43 -3.59 21.79
C ASP A 112 -17.36 -4.22 23.20
N GLN A 113 -16.62 -5.32 23.38
CA GLN A 113 -16.39 -5.95 24.68
C GLN A 113 -15.66 -5.03 25.66
N LEU A 114 -14.60 -4.34 25.21
CA LEU A 114 -13.85 -3.39 26.04
C LEU A 114 -14.75 -2.25 26.54
N TYR A 115 -15.63 -1.73 25.68
CA TYR A 115 -16.57 -0.65 26.02
C TYR A 115 -17.74 -1.12 26.89
N GLN A 116 -18.10 -2.42 26.86
CA GLN A 116 -19.13 -3.01 27.73
C GLN A 116 -18.59 -3.28 29.14
N GLY A 117 -17.34 -3.74 29.27
CA GLY A 117 -16.74 -4.13 30.55
C GLY A 117 -16.56 -2.97 31.55
N LYS A 118 -16.48 -1.72 31.06
CA LYS A 118 -16.39 -0.45 31.83
C LYS A 118 -15.67 -0.59 33.18
N MET A 119 -14.39 -0.97 33.11
CA MET A 119 -13.57 -1.22 34.30
C MET A 119 -12.62 -0.05 34.55
N TYR A 120 -12.76 0.62 35.70
CA TYR A 120 -11.81 1.66 36.10
C TYR A 120 -10.60 1.04 36.81
N PHE A 121 -9.52 0.94 36.06
CA PHE A 121 -8.17 0.71 36.57
C PHE A 121 -7.22 1.62 35.77
N PRO A 122 -6.45 2.52 36.41
CA PRO A 122 -5.58 3.44 35.69
C PRO A 122 -4.67 2.72 34.68
N GLY A 123 -4.73 3.15 33.42
CA GLY A 123 -3.96 2.55 32.33
C GLY A 123 -4.53 1.26 31.73
N TYR A 124 -5.57 0.64 32.32
CA TYR A 124 -6.18 -0.58 31.78
C TYR A 124 -6.73 -0.35 30.37
N PHE A 125 -7.67 0.58 30.22
CA PHE A 125 -8.33 0.84 28.94
C PHE A 125 -7.35 1.18 27.79
N PRO A 126 -6.40 2.12 27.94
CA PRO A 126 -5.43 2.38 26.86
C PRO A 126 -4.50 1.19 26.60
N ASN A 127 -4.21 0.33 27.59
CA ASN A 127 -3.43 -0.88 27.36
C ASN A 127 -4.21 -1.93 26.57
N GLU A 128 -5.50 -2.12 26.87
CA GLU A 128 -6.39 -2.98 26.09
C GLU A 128 -6.56 -2.46 24.65
N LEU A 129 -6.71 -1.14 24.45
CA LEU A 129 -6.73 -0.56 23.11
C LEU A 129 -5.46 -0.88 22.32
N ARG A 130 -4.28 -0.74 22.94
CA ARG A 130 -3.01 -1.11 22.30
C ARG A 130 -2.93 -2.61 22.00
N ALA A 131 -3.46 -3.46 22.87
CA ALA A 131 -3.50 -4.90 22.63
C ALA A 131 -4.37 -5.24 21.42
N ILE A 132 -5.59 -4.68 21.34
CA ILE A 132 -6.49 -4.84 20.19
C ILE A 132 -5.85 -4.32 18.91
N PHE A 133 -5.18 -3.16 18.97
CA PHE A 133 -4.46 -2.60 17.83
C PHE A 133 -3.34 -3.52 17.32
N ARG A 134 -2.48 -4.02 18.21
CA ARG A 134 -1.39 -4.95 17.84
C ARG A 134 -1.95 -6.23 17.22
N GLU A 135 -3.00 -6.78 17.81
CA GLU A 135 -3.66 -7.97 17.29
C GLU A 135 -4.26 -7.71 15.90
N GLN A 136 -4.89 -6.56 15.67
CA GLN A 136 -5.35 -6.18 14.34
C GLN A 136 -4.20 -6.17 13.33
N VAL A 137 -3.07 -5.55 13.65
CA VAL A 137 -1.91 -5.49 12.74
C VAL A 137 -1.50 -6.91 12.34
N HIS A 138 -1.39 -7.83 13.30
CA HIS A 138 -1.07 -9.23 13.01
C HIS A 138 -2.12 -9.93 12.14
N LEU A 139 -3.41 -9.74 12.43
CA LEU A 139 -4.49 -10.31 11.62
C LEU A 139 -4.44 -9.82 10.17
N ILE A 140 -4.16 -8.53 9.96
CA ILE A 140 -4.00 -7.96 8.62
C ILE A 140 -2.75 -8.54 7.93
N GLN A 141 -1.59 -8.55 8.60
CA GLN A 141 -0.35 -9.10 8.03
C GLN A 141 -0.57 -10.55 7.58
N ASN A 142 -1.13 -11.38 8.46
CA ASN A 142 -1.41 -12.78 8.15
C ASN A 142 -2.37 -12.92 6.97
N ALA A 143 -3.45 -12.13 6.94
CA ALA A 143 -4.40 -12.16 5.83
C ALA A 143 -3.75 -11.84 4.47
N ILE A 144 -2.88 -10.83 4.42
CA ILE A 144 -2.19 -10.41 3.19
C ILE A 144 -1.16 -11.47 2.78
N ILE A 145 -0.33 -11.94 3.71
CA ILE A 145 0.70 -12.95 3.46
C ILE A 145 0.08 -14.28 3.03
N GLU A 146 -0.98 -14.73 3.70
CA GLU A 146 -1.68 -15.96 3.37
C GLU A 146 -2.29 -15.88 1.96
N SER A 147 -2.91 -14.76 1.60
CA SER A 147 -3.45 -14.54 0.25
C SER A 147 -2.35 -14.62 -0.82
N TYR A 148 -1.18 -14.04 -0.53
CA TYR A 148 -0.02 -14.10 -1.41
C TYR A 148 0.52 -15.53 -1.58
N ILE A 149 0.70 -16.26 -0.47
CA ILE A 149 1.17 -17.65 -0.48
C ILE A 149 0.17 -18.55 -1.21
N ASN A 150 -1.13 -18.40 -0.93
CA ASN A 150 -2.16 -19.19 -1.58
C ASN A 150 -2.17 -18.95 -3.09
N CYS A 151 -1.98 -17.70 -3.53
CA CYS A 151 -1.82 -17.39 -4.95
C CYS A 151 -0.69 -18.21 -5.58
N GLN A 152 0.49 -18.27 -4.95
CA GLN A 152 1.65 -19.02 -5.44
C GLN A 152 1.48 -20.55 -5.40
N ARG A 153 0.50 -21.06 -4.64
CA ARG A 153 0.16 -22.50 -4.57
C ARG A 153 -0.78 -22.96 -5.67
N HIS A 154 -1.21 -22.08 -6.56
CA HIS A 154 -1.90 -22.50 -7.79
C HIS A 154 -0.88 -22.97 -8.84
N CYS A 155 -1.37 -23.55 -9.93
CA CYS A 155 -0.57 -23.81 -11.12
C CYS A 155 -0.89 -22.73 -12.17
N GLY A 156 0.13 -22.01 -12.62
CA GLY A 156 0.00 -20.99 -13.66
C GLY A 156 -0.39 -19.61 -13.15
N VAL A 157 -0.81 -18.75 -14.08
CA VAL A 157 -1.21 -17.36 -13.77
C VAL A 157 -2.55 -17.36 -13.05
N PHE A 158 -2.57 -16.78 -11.86
CA PHE A 158 -3.78 -16.63 -11.06
C PHE A 158 -3.99 -15.16 -10.69
N GLN A 159 -5.25 -14.74 -10.65
CA GLN A 159 -5.65 -13.39 -10.29
C GLN A 159 -6.75 -13.44 -9.24
N TYR A 160 -6.70 -12.55 -8.26
CA TYR A 160 -7.76 -12.37 -7.28
C TYR A 160 -7.98 -10.90 -6.96
N GLU A 161 -9.22 -10.57 -6.59
CA GLU A 161 -9.65 -9.21 -6.27
C GLU A 161 -9.23 -8.81 -4.85
N THR A 162 -8.80 -7.57 -4.72
CA THR A 162 -8.28 -7.00 -3.47
C THR A 162 -8.77 -5.57 -3.29
N ILE A 163 -8.53 -5.03 -2.10
CA ILE A 163 -8.68 -3.62 -1.78
C ILE A 163 -7.31 -3.11 -1.34
N ALA A 164 -6.85 -2.01 -1.93
CA ALA A 164 -5.60 -1.38 -1.54
C ALA A 164 -5.77 -0.64 -0.20
N CYS A 165 -4.96 -0.99 0.80
CA CYS A 165 -5.09 -0.46 2.16
C CYS A 165 -4.71 1.03 2.29
N THR A 166 -4.03 1.58 1.29
CA THR A 166 -3.57 2.98 1.29
C THR A 166 -4.69 3.95 0.96
N ASN A 167 -5.54 3.61 0.00
CA ASN A 167 -6.55 4.49 -0.58
C ASN A 167 -7.97 3.89 -0.64
N CYS A 168 -8.13 2.62 -0.28
CA CYS A 168 -9.40 1.87 -0.32
C CYS A 168 -10.02 1.75 -1.71
N THR A 169 -9.20 1.77 -2.76
CA THR A 169 -9.67 1.45 -4.12
C THR A 169 -9.66 -0.05 -4.34
N ASP A 170 -10.65 -0.54 -5.09
CA ASP A 170 -10.62 -1.90 -5.62
C ASP A 170 -9.37 -2.09 -6.48
N SER A 171 -8.74 -3.25 -6.31
CA SER A 171 -7.50 -3.65 -6.96
C SER A 171 -7.57 -5.14 -7.30
N HIS A 172 -6.51 -5.66 -7.88
CA HIS A 172 -6.32 -7.08 -8.07
C HIS A 172 -4.84 -7.41 -7.98
N VAL A 173 -4.53 -8.57 -7.43
CA VAL A 173 -3.19 -9.14 -7.43
C VAL A 173 -3.15 -10.26 -8.45
N ILE A 174 -2.08 -10.26 -9.24
CA ILE A 174 -1.77 -11.33 -10.19
C ILE A 174 -0.48 -11.99 -9.72
N CYS A 175 -0.47 -13.32 -9.69
CA CYS A 175 0.72 -14.11 -9.41
C CYS A 175 0.87 -15.23 -10.44
N PHE A 176 2.02 -15.88 -10.40
CA PHE A 176 2.26 -17.15 -11.08
C PHE A 176 2.58 -18.19 -10.01
N GLY A 177 1.85 -19.30 -10.03
CA GLY A 177 2.06 -20.41 -9.11
C GLY A 177 2.74 -21.60 -9.78
N TYR A 178 3.53 -22.32 -8.99
CA TYR A 178 4.41 -23.39 -9.45
C TYR A 178 3.89 -24.79 -9.13
N ASN A 179 2.76 -24.88 -8.44
CA ASN A 179 2.24 -26.14 -7.90
C ASN A 179 1.40 -26.88 -8.94
N CYS A 180 2.04 -27.32 -10.02
CA CYS A 180 1.45 -28.09 -11.10
C CYS A 180 1.62 -29.59 -10.85
N GLU A 181 0.54 -30.37 -10.99
CA GLU A 181 0.48 -31.80 -10.68
C GLU A 181 1.01 -32.69 -11.81
N SER A 182 1.18 -32.13 -13.02
CA SER A 182 1.71 -32.88 -14.17
C SER A 182 2.54 -32.00 -15.10
N PRO A 183 3.46 -32.60 -15.90
CA PRO A 183 4.23 -31.88 -16.91
C PRO A 183 3.35 -31.14 -17.93
N VAL A 184 2.21 -31.73 -18.32
CA VAL A 184 1.25 -31.12 -19.25
C VAL A 184 0.62 -29.86 -18.63
N GLN A 185 0.28 -29.92 -17.35
CA GLN A 185 -0.27 -28.78 -16.62
C GLN A 185 0.78 -27.66 -16.47
N TRP A 186 2.03 -28.02 -16.19
CA TRP A 186 3.16 -27.10 -16.13
C TRP A 186 3.40 -26.41 -17.48
N GLU A 187 3.44 -27.16 -18.58
CA GLU A 187 3.62 -26.61 -19.92
C GLU A 187 2.49 -25.62 -20.28
N THR A 188 1.25 -25.97 -19.94
CA THR A 188 0.08 -25.08 -20.11
C THR A 188 0.21 -23.81 -19.27
N ALA A 189 0.67 -23.92 -18.02
CA ALA A 189 0.92 -22.79 -17.14
C ALA A 189 1.97 -21.84 -17.71
N VAL A 190 3.12 -22.35 -18.17
CA VAL A 190 4.18 -21.56 -18.79
C VAL A 190 3.69 -20.89 -20.08
N GLN A 191 2.92 -21.61 -20.90
CA GLN A 191 2.32 -21.03 -22.11
C GLN A 191 1.37 -19.87 -21.78
N GLY A 192 0.52 -20.04 -20.76
CA GLY A 192 -0.36 -18.98 -20.27
C GLY A 192 0.40 -17.76 -19.74
N LEU A 193 1.51 -17.97 -19.03
CA LEU A 193 2.40 -16.91 -18.58
C LEU A 193 3.00 -16.13 -19.76
N LEU A 194 3.51 -16.81 -20.78
CA LEU A 194 4.08 -16.14 -21.96
C LEU A 194 3.01 -15.32 -22.71
N GLN A 195 1.79 -15.84 -22.83
CA GLN A 195 0.66 -15.11 -23.40
C GLN A 195 0.32 -13.86 -22.57
N TYR A 196 0.22 -14.01 -21.26
CA TYR A 196 -0.01 -12.89 -20.34
C TYR A 196 1.07 -11.82 -20.47
N MET A 197 2.35 -12.19 -20.45
CA MET A 197 3.46 -11.27 -20.62
C MET A 197 3.40 -10.53 -21.96
N ASN A 198 3.07 -11.23 -23.05
CA ASN A 198 2.92 -10.60 -24.37
C ASN A 198 1.77 -9.58 -24.41
N MET A 199 0.63 -9.88 -23.78
CA MET A 199 -0.48 -8.93 -23.65
C MET A 199 -0.10 -7.74 -22.80
N TRP A 200 0.53 -7.97 -21.63
CA TRP A 200 1.02 -6.94 -20.73
C TRP A 200 2.03 -6.01 -21.44
N HIS A 201 2.89 -6.54 -22.31
CA HIS A 201 3.83 -5.75 -23.11
C HIS A 201 3.16 -4.81 -24.12
N LYS A 202 1.96 -5.16 -24.62
CA LYS A 202 1.19 -4.38 -25.58
C LYS A 202 0.26 -3.34 -24.92
N GLN A 203 0.03 -3.42 -23.61
CA GLN A 203 -0.76 -2.42 -22.89
C GLN A 203 -0.08 -1.04 -22.88
N ASP A 204 -0.89 0.02 -22.92
CA ASP A 204 -0.43 1.40 -22.78
C ASP A 204 0.31 1.58 -21.45
N THR A 205 1.52 2.14 -21.55
CA THR A 205 2.39 2.45 -20.41
C THR A 205 1.72 3.31 -19.34
N ASN A 206 0.74 4.16 -19.70
CA ASN A 206 0.04 5.02 -18.75
C ASN A 206 -0.97 4.28 -17.87
N THR A 207 -1.43 3.10 -18.28
CA THR A 207 -2.42 2.29 -17.54
C THR A 207 -1.86 0.99 -17.00
N ARG A 208 -0.57 0.73 -17.23
CA ARG A 208 0.05 -0.56 -16.97
C ARG A 208 0.55 -0.67 -15.54
N THR A 209 -0.11 -1.51 -14.76
CA THR A 209 0.40 -1.97 -13.46
C THR A 209 1.40 -3.10 -13.70
N THR A 210 2.60 -3.01 -13.14
CA THR A 210 3.59 -4.10 -13.20
C THR A 210 3.25 -5.14 -12.12
N PRO A 211 2.94 -6.39 -12.49
CA PRO A 211 2.71 -7.45 -11.52
C PRO A 211 3.95 -7.68 -10.65
N ALA A 212 3.74 -7.89 -9.35
CA ALA A 212 4.83 -8.08 -8.39
C ALA A 212 5.77 -9.23 -8.79
N PHE A 213 5.24 -10.32 -9.35
CA PHE A 213 6.05 -11.47 -9.75
C PHE A 213 7.02 -11.16 -10.91
N LEU A 214 6.72 -10.19 -11.78
CA LEU A 214 7.65 -9.80 -12.87
C LEU A 214 8.91 -9.10 -12.36
N VAL A 215 8.90 -8.63 -11.11
CA VAL A 215 10.06 -8.02 -10.45
C VAL A 215 10.86 -9.06 -9.66
N SER A 216 10.33 -10.28 -9.50
CA SER A 216 11.03 -11.37 -8.80
C SER A 216 12.25 -11.85 -9.60
N PRO A 217 13.37 -12.19 -8.93
CA PRO A 217 14.53 -12.82 -9.57
C PRO A 217 14.17 -14.03 -10.42
N SER A 218 13.16 -14.81 -10.02
CA SER A 218 12.68 -16.01 -10.72
C SER A 218 12.20 -15.75 -12.15
N PHE A 219 11.88 -14.49 -12.49
CA PHE A 219 11.38 -14.09 -13.82
C PHE A 219 12.40 -13.28 -14.62
N MET A 220 13.61 -13.01 -14.09
CA MET A 220 14.61 -12.19 -14.77
C MET A 220 15.03 -12.77 -16.13
N CYS A 221 15.06 -14.09 -16.28
CA CYS A 221 15.37 -14.76 -17.54
C CYS A 221 14.31 -14.55 -18.64
N LEU A 222 13.09 -14.15 -18.26
CA LEU A 222 11.99 -13.85 -19.18
C LEU A 222 11.99 -12.36 -19.60
N GLY A 223 13.03 -11.61 -19.26
CA GLY A 223 13.17 -10.19 -19.59
C GLY A 223 13.31 -9.87 -21.09
N ARG A 224 13.08 -8.60 -21.46
CA ARG A 224 12.88 -8.09 -22.83
C ARG A 224 13.94 -8.45 -23.91
N PRO A 225 15.23 -8.72 -23.64
CA PRO A 225 16.13 -9.23 -24.67
C PRO A 225 15.78 -10.66 -25.12
N HIS A 226 15.01 -11.40 -24.32
CA HIS A 226 14.79 -12.84 -24.49
C HIS A 226 13.41 -13.21 -25.06
N LEU A 227 12.37 -12.40 -24.86
CA LEU A 227 10.99 -12.74 -25.24
C LEU A 227 10.77 -13.00 -26.74
N ALA A 228 11.46 -12.27 -27.63
CA ALA A 228 11.27 -12.43 -29.08
C ALA A 228 11.78 -13.77 -29.63
N ASN A 229 12.73 -14.41 -28.92
CA ASN A 229 13.35 -15.68 -29.31
C ASN A 229 13.15 -16.78 -28.25
N LEU A 230 12.25 -16.56 -27.29
CA LEU A 230 12.01 -17.50 -26.20
C LEU A 230 11.12 -18.64 -26.69
N THR A 231 11.63 -19.87 -26.67
CA THR A 231 10.80 -21.07 -26.87
C THR A 231 10.11 -21.45 -25.56
N LEU A 232 9.02 -22.19 -25.64
CA LEU A 232 8.30 -22.70 -24.48
C LEU A 232 9.21 -23.56 -23.58
N GLU A 233 10.06 -24.38 -24.20
CA GLU A 233 11.07 -25.20 -23.51
C GLU A 233 12.07 -24.35 -22.72
N LYS A 234 12.65 -23.31 -23.34
CA LYS A 234 13.60 -22.40 -22.65
C LYS A 234 12.95 -21.62 -21.51
N ALA A 235 11.68 -21.24 -21.68
CA ALA A 235 10.91 -20.57 -20.62
C ALA A 235 10.67 -21.52 -19.44
N SER A 236 10.26 -22.74 -19.74
CA SER A 236 10.02 -23.82 -18.77
C SER A 236 11.29 -24.18 -18.01
N GLU A 237 12.40 -24.40 -18.71
CA GLU A 237 13.71 -24.69 -18.11
C GLU A 237 14.17 -23.58 -17.18
N CYS A 238 13.98 -22.31 -17.56
CA CYS A 238 14.34 -21.22 -16.67
C CYS A 238 13.49 -21.21 -15.40
N LEU A 239 12.17 -21.34 -15.53
CA LEU A 239 11.26 -21.23 -14.40
C LEU A 239 11.42 -22.39 -13.40
N MET A 240 11.95 -23.54 -13.82
CA MET A 240 12.28 -24.66 -12.94
C MET A 240 13.58 -24.48 -12.14
N GLN A 241 14.41 -23.47 -12.44
CA GLN A 241 15.65 -23.20 -11.70
C GLN A 241 15.43 -22.45 -10.37
N HIS A 242 14.18 -22.09 -10.05
CA HIS A 242 13.77 -21.28 -8.91
C HIS A 242 12.55 -21.87 -8.20
#